data_AF-A0A5B7K7X1-F1
#
_entry.id   AF-A0A5B7K7X1-F1
#
_cell.length_a   1.000
_cell.length_b   1.000
_cell.length_c   1.000
_cell.angle_alpha   90.00
_cell.angle_beta   90.00
_cell.angle_gamma   90.00
#
_symmetry.space_group_name_H-M   'P 1'
#
loop_
_entity.id
_entity.type
_entity.pdbx_description
1 polymer ?
#
loop_
_entity_poly.entity_id
_entity_poly.type
_entity_poly.pdbx_seq_one_letter_code
_entity_poly.pdbx_strand_id
1 'polypeptide(L)' 'MTHSCSEEYVKGVKDKGDLSNMELHGSWTVSVGDQDQCVHLWKHAGGYRAIDASNSVIATDNVS' A
#
# COMPACT_ATOMS: atom_id res chain seq x y z
N MET A 1 -3.12 -2.44 21.80
CA MET A 1 -1.98 -2.65 20.90
C MET A 1 -2.17 -1.64 19.79
N THR A 2 -1.46 -0.52 19.82
CA THR A 2 -1.62 0.58 18.86
C THR A 2 -0.87 0.16 17.59
N HIS A 3 -1.56 0.00 16.47
CA HIS A 3 -0.89 -0.21 15.18
C HIS A 3 -0.24 1.10 14.76
N SER A 4 0.93 1.03 14.11
CA SER A 4 1.50 2.23 13.52
C SER A 4 0.66 2.65 12.32
N CYS A 5 0.60 3.96 12.01
CA CYS A 5 -0.12 4.47 10.84
C CYS A 5 0.27 3.75 9.54
N SER A 6 1.55 3.32 9.44
CA SER A 6 2.06 2.54 8.30
C SER A 6 1.42 1.14 8.16
N GLU A 7 1.12 0.47 9.29
CA GLU A 7 0.48 -0.84 9.30
C GLU A 7 -1.00 -0.73 8.95
N GLU A 8 -1.67 0.33 9.42
CA GLU A 8 -3.07 0.62 9.10
C GLU A 8 -3.24 0.89 7.60
N TYR A 9 -2.33 1.64 6.98
CA TYR A 9 -2.35 1.87 5.54
C TYR A 9 -2.18 0.57 4.74
N VAL A 10 -1.18 -0.26 5.08
CA VAL A 10 -0.95 -1.54 4.40
C VAL A 10 -2.17 -2.47 4.54
N LYS A 11 -2.78 -2.51 5.72
CA LYS A 11 -4.00 -3.27 5.94
C LYS A 11 -5.15 -2.72 5.09
N GLY A 12 -5.34 -1.40 5.08
CA GLY A 12 -6.35 -0.74 4.27
C GLY A 12 -6.21 -1.06 2.79
N VAL A 13 -4.99 -1.02 2.25
CA VAL A 13 -4.71 -1.42 0.86
C VAL A 13 -5.07 -2.89 0.62
N LYS A 14 -4.65 -3.82 1.49
CA LYS A 14 -4.96 -5.25 1.34
C LYS A 14 -6.45 -5.57 1.40
N ASP A 15 -7.21 -4.76 2.15
CA ASP A 15 -8.65 -4.88 2.28
C ASP A 15 -9.40 -4.26 1.08
N LYS A 16 -8.72 -3.53 0.17
CA LYS A 16 -9.31 -2.97 -1.05
C LYS A 16 -9.37 -4.01 -2.17
N GLY A 17 -10.59 -4.34 -2.60
CA GLY A 17 -10.89 -4.95 -3.91
C GLY A 17 -10.08 -6.21 -4.28
N ASP A 18 -9.93 -6.44 -5.59
CA ASP A 18 -9.06 -7.50 -6.11
C ASP A 18 -7.67 -6.93 -6.42
N LEU A 19 -6.73 -7.15 -5.49
CA LEU A 19 -5.30 -6.85 -5.64
C LEU A 19 -4.48 -8.15 -5.69
N SER A 20 -5.05 -9.24 -6.23
CA SER A 20 -4.40 -10.56 -6.30
C SER A 20 -3.07 -10.58 -7.07
N ASN A 21 -2.83 -9.56 -7.90
CA ASN A 21 -1.60 -9.36 -8.64
C ASN A 21 -0.52 -8.56 -7.87
N MET A 22 -0.81 -8.11 -6.65
CA MET A 22 0.12 -7.35 -5.81
C MET A 22 0.68 -8.18 -4.66
N GLU A 23 1.97 -8.00 -4.41
CA GLU A 23 2.70 -8.64 -3.33
C GLU A 23 3.48 -7.57 -2.54
N LEU A 24 3.26 -7.47 -1.22
CA LEU A 24 4.03 -6.55 -0.37
C LEU A 24 5.43 -7.13 -0.13
N HIS A 25 6.44 -6.49 -0.70
CA HIS A 25 7.84 -6.89 -0.55
C HIS A 25 8.53 -6.20 0.64
N GLY A 26 8.01 -5.07 1.09
CA GLY A 26 8.51 -4.43 2.29
C GLY A 26 7.74 -3.19 2.70
N SER A 27 7.86 -2.86 3.98
CA SER A 27 7.20 -1.74 4.63
C SER A 27 8.14 -1.18 5.69
N TRP A 28 8.42 0.12 5.62
CA TRP A 28 9.38 0.78 6.51
C TRP A 28 8.84 2.13 6.97
N THR A 29 9.17 2.50 8.20
CA THR A 29 8.98 3.85 8.72
C THR A 29 10.32 4.57 8.71
N VAL A 30 10.32 5.85 8.35
CA VAL A 30 11.54 6.66 8.31
C VAL A 30 11.93 7.03 9.75
N SER A 31 13.13 6.64 10.17
CA SER A 31 13.68 6.98 11.49
C SER A 31 14.67 8.14 11.46
N VAL A 32 15.32 8.38 10.32
CA VAL A 32 16.28 9.48 10.12
C VAL A 32 15.89 10.21 8.83
N GLY A 33 15.49 11.48 8.96
CA GLY A 33 14.88 12.27 7.89
C GLY A 33 13.52 12.81 8.34
N ASP A 34 12.53 12.74 7.45
CA ASP A 34 11.14 13.10 7.77
C ASP A 34 10.46 11.94 8.52
N GLN A 35 10.39 12.06 9.85
CA GLN A 35 10.02 10.99 10.78
C GLN A 35 8.55 10.56 10.70
N ASP A 36 7.71 11.32 10.00
CA ASP A 36 6.29 11.01 9.81
C ASP A 36 6.01 10.34 8.44
N GLN A 37 7.05 9.90 7.73
CA GLN A 37 6.94 9.19 6.46
C GLN A 37 7.05 7.68 6.60
N CYS A 38 6.30 6.97 5.76
CA CYS A 38 6.43 5.54 5.54
C CYS A 38 6.63 5.23 4.06
N VAL A 39 7.35 4.14 3.78
CA VAL A 39 7.62 3.66 2.43
C VAL A 39 7.15 2.22 2.33
N HIS A 40 6.36 1.93 1.31
CA HIS A 40 5.85 0.60 1.02
C HIS A 40 6.28 0.18 -0.39
N LEU A 41 6.84 -1.03 -0.52
CA LEU A 41 7.25 -1.60 -1.79
C LEU A 41 6.32 -2.72 -2.19
N TRP A 42 5.67 -2.55 -3.33
CA TRP A 42 4.74 -3.53 -3.90
C TRP A 42 5.27 -4.04 -5.23
N LYS A 43 5.23 -5.36 -5.41
CA LYS A 43 5.49 -6.01 -6.69
C LYS A 43 4.16 -6.25 -7.38
N HIS A 44 4.07 -5.91 -8.65
CA HIS A 44 2.91 -6.17 -9.49
C HIS A 44 3.24 -7.25 -10.53
N ALA A 45 2.44 -8.31 -10.57
CA ALA A 45 2.47 -9.30 -11.64
C ALA A 45 1.58 -8.82 -12.82
N GLY A 46 2.09 -8.90 -14.05
CA GLY A 46 1.33 -8.52 -15.26
C GLY A 46 1.74 -7.21 -15.94
N GLY A 47 2.87 -6.60 -15.52
CA GLY A 47 3.43 -5.40 -16.17
C GLY A 47 2.63 -4.12 -15.91
N TYR A 48 2.81 -3.10 -16.76
CA TYR A 48 2.22 -1.77 -16.54
C TYR A 48 0.69 -1.75 -16.49
N ARG A 49 0.00 -2.57 -17.28
CA ARG A 49 -1.48 -2.66 -17.22
C ARG A 49 -1.99 -3.09 -15.86
N ALA A 50 -1.29 -4.04 -15.23
CA ALA A 50 -1.59 -4.50 -13.88
C ALA A 50 -1.32 -3.42 -12.83
N ILE A 51 -0.28 -2.61 -13.03
CA ILE A 51 0.01 -1.44 -12.17
C ILE A 51 -1.12 -0.41 -12.26
N ASP A 52 -1.55 -0.06 -13.47
CA ASP A 52 -2.62 0.93 -13.68
C ASP A 52 -3.94 0.48 -13.04
N ALA A 53 -4.30 -0.80 -13.21
CA ALA A 53 -5.49 -1.39 -12.59
C ALA A 53 -5.42 -1.33 -11.05
N SER A 54 -4.31 -1.80 -10.46
CA SER A 54 -4.12 -1.75 -9.01
C SER A 54 -4.13 -0.31 -8.47
N ASN A 55 -3.51 0.64 -9.17
CA ASN A 55 -3.51 2.04 -8.77
C ASN A 55 -4.92 2.64 -8.77
N SER A 56 -5.77 2.28 -9.73
CA SER A 56 -7.16 2.75 -9.76
C SER A 56 -7.96 2.25 -8.56
N VAL A 57 -7.73 1.01 -8.11
CA VAL A 57 -8.37 0.44 -6.90
C VAL A 57 -7.83 1.09 -5.64
N ILE A 58 -6.51 1.34 -5.56
CA ILE A 58 -5.88 1.95 -4.40
C ILE A 58 -6.26 3.43 -4.27
N ALA A 59 -6.37 4.17 -5.38
CA ALA A 59 -6.68 5.60 -5.39
C ALA A 59 -8.14 5.92 -5.07
N THR A 60 -9.06 4.95 -5.16
CA THR A 60 -10.42 5.13 -4.63
C THR A 60 -10.36 5.18 -3.10
N ASP A 61 -10.48 6.40 -2.54
CA ASP A 61 -10.77 6.60 -1.14
C ASP A 61 -12.25 6.33 -0.88
N ASN A 62 -12.55 5.28 -0.11
CA ASN A 62 -13.83 5.22 0.59
C ASN A 62 -13.71 6.18 1.77
N VAL A 63 -13.98 7.47 1.54
CA VAL A 63 -14.32 8.39 2.60
C VAL A 63 -15.68 7.94 3.14
N SER A 64 -15.68 7.35 4.34
CA SER A 64 -16.89 7.15 5.15
C SER A 64 -16.76 7.94 6.44
#